data_AF-A0A517SCK8-F1
#
_entry.id   AF-A0A517SCK8-F1
#
_cell.length_a   1.000
_cell.length_b   1.000
_cell.length_c   1.000
_cell.angle_alpha   90.00
_cell.angle_beta   90.00
_cell.angle_gamma   90.00
#
_symmetry.space_group_name_H-M   'P 1'
#
loop_
_entity.id
_entity.type
_entity.pdbx_description
1 polymer ?
#
loop_
_entity_poly.entity_id
_entity_poly.type
_entity_poly.pdbx_seq_one_letter_code
_entity_poly.pdbx_strand_id
1 'polypeptide(L)'
;MLRVRRRLDPEFLKCLSEHDAIPKSTAVESWLREHESVKTGQIGKLLKGAAVSPVYAQKLVSYVLNNASTKNVRRTFEALQAFLSSKSSRNVSELGPAAIASMLLLEDEKDHLSNAMVGFLTLWDTEALVEGVVAGCPDYMLPDVVQWLFASCGRSAAEQSLELAKAERVGAAVIRRSQESYGRIIRNRLTFDPWSIALSCYRGHAVGAHIVLPLKESVYTSIRRGDVWPLDLGAEAIERPSNYILLEAVADRPPELDGPDENISRRILMSVMVQIAACTYRPGYVLPPIHCLSFGATPVSERRLISDGYKRVGTCLPGSNIPLYEMIVDLSRSLSLKAYVRSVLHVVGMATRDMIVPPRYSGS
;
A
#
# COMPACT_ATOMS: atom_id res chain seq x y z
N MET A 1 -10.13 4.99 -11.31
CA MET A 1 -9.22 5.97 -10.66
C MET A 1 -9.69 6.21 -9.23
N LEU A 2 -8.88 5.83 -8.23
CA LEU A 2 -9.14 6.19 -6.84
C LEU A 2 -9.06 7.72 -6.74
N ARG A 3 -10.11 8.36 -6.23
CA ARG A 3 -10.11 9.81 -6.03
C ARG A 3 -9.30 10.11 -4.77
N VAL A 4 -8.00 10.39 -4.95
CA VAL A 4 -7.13 10.89 -3.88
C VAL A 4 -7.86 12.05 -3.20
N ARG A 5 -8.02 12.00 -1.89
CA ARG A 5 -8.56 13.10 -1.09
C ARG A 5 -7.43 13.73 -0.31
N ARG A 6 -7.46 15.05 -0.22
CA ARG A 6 -6.48 15.86 0.51
C ARG A 6 -7.22 16.91 1.32
N ARG A 7 -6.61 17.33 2.42
CA ARG A 7 -7.12 18.40 3.28
C ARG A 7 -6.18 19.59 3.24
N LEU A 8 -6.70 20.78 3.54
CA LEU A 8 -5.82 21.95 3.70
C LEU A 8 -4.85 21.73 4.85
N ASP A 9 -3.64 22.24 4.69
CA ASP A 9 -2.64 22.32 5.74
C ASP A 9 -3.26 23.02 6.98
N PRO A 10 -3.25 22.38 8.16
CA PRO A 10 -3.74 23.00 9.39
C PRO A 10 -3.07 24.34 9.70
N GLU A 11 -1.79 24.53 9.35
CA GLU A 11 -1.10 25.81 9.53
C GLU A 11 -1.66 26.87 8.58
N PHE A 12 -2.05 26.50 7.36
CA PHE A 12 -2.72 27.41 6.45
C PHE A 12 -4.12 27.80 6.95
N LEU A 13 -4.90 26.83 7.44
CA LEU A 13 -6.21 27.11 8.05
C LEU A 13 -6.09 28.03 9.26
N LYS A 14 -5.05 27.82 10.08
CA LYS A 14 -4.73 28.70 11.22
C LYS A 14 -4.39 30.11 10.73
N CYS A 15 -3.54 30.23 9.71
CA CYS A 15 -3.18 31.52 9.09
C CYS A 15 -4.42 32.26 8.57
N LEU A 16 -5.34 31.58 7.87
CA LEU A 16 -6.61 32.17 7.42
C LEU A 16 -7.49 32.65 8.57
N SER A 17 -7.54 31.90 9.68
CA SER A 17 -8.30 32.27 10.86
C SER A 17 -7.71 33.49 11.57
N GLU A 18 -6.39 33.55 11.73
CA GLU A 18 -5.67 34.65 12.38
C GLU A 18 -5.85 35.98 11.63
N HIS A 19 -6.02 35.93 10.31
CA HIS A 19 -6.21 37.10 9.46
C HIS A 19 -7.69 37.48 9.22
N ASP A 20 -8.65 36.79 9.86
CA ASP A 20 -10.09 36.94 9.56
C ASP A 20 -10.36 36.85 8.03
N ALA A 21 -9.71 35.86 7.42
CA ALA A 21 -9.53 35.74 5.98
C ALA A 21 -10.16 34.47 5.39
N ILE A 22 -10.95 33.74 6.18
CA ILE A 22 -11.67 32.55 5.71
C ILE A 22 -12.78 32.99 4.74
N PRO A 23 -12.72 32.61 3.45
CA PRO A 23 -13.74 32.99 2.50
C PRO A 23 -15.07 32.31 2.83
N LYS A 24 -16.20 33.01 2.65
CA LYS A 24 -17.53 32.41 2.82
C LYS A 24 -17.72 31.31 1.78
N SER A 25 -17.95 30.07 2.23
CA SER A 25 -18.11 28.93 1.31
C SER A 25 -19.24 29.14 0.29
N THR A 26 -20.31 29.83 0.67
CA THR A 26 -21.42 30.17 -0.23
C THR A 26 -21.00 31.11 -1.36
N ALA A 27 -20.08 32.05 -1.11
CA ALA A 27 -19.56 32.95 -2.14
C ALA A 27 -18.70 32.19 -3.15
N VAL A 28 -17.80 31.31 -2.67
CA VAL A 28 -16.97 30.45 -3.53
C VAL A 28 -17.84 29.52 -4.36
N GLU A 29 -18.85 28.88 -3.76
CA GLU A 29 -19.73 27.94 -4.45
C GLU A 29 -20.66 28.62 -5.46
N SER A 30 -21.10 29.86 -5.21
CA SER A 30 -21.83 30.64 -6.21
C SER A 30 -20.95 31.02 -7.40
N TRP A 31 -19.72 31.52 -7.15
CA TRP A 31 -18.77 31.82 -8.21
C TRP A 31 -18.45 30.56 -9.05
N LEU A 32 -18.24 29.42 -8.39
CA LEU A 32 -17.98 28.17 -9.08
C LEU A 32 -19.14 27.72 -9.96
N ARG A 33 -20.40 27.89 -9.55
CA ARG A 33 -21.57 27.53 -10.38
C ARG A 33 -21.67 28.35 -11.67
N GLU A 34 -21.18 29.58 -11.66
CA GLU A 34 -21.17 30.45 -12.83
C GLU A 34 -20.07 30.06 -13.84
N HIS A 35 -18.98 29.43 -13.38
CA HIS A 35 -17.80 29.17 -14.20
C HIS A 35 -17.60 27.68 -14.52
N GLU A 36 -18.07 26.76 -13.67
CA GLU A 36 -17.79 25.32 -13.78
C GLU A 36 -18.90 24.45 -13.14
N SER A 37 -19.02 23.19 -13.57
CA SER A 37 -19.88 22.21 -12.88
C SER A 37 -19.23 21.74 -11.58
N VAL A 38 -19.82 22.08 -10.43
CA VAL A 38 -19.27 21.75 -9.11
C VAL A 38 -20.34 21.18 -8.18
N LYS A 39 -20.00 20.07 -7.50
CA LYS A 39 -20.82 19.55 -6.40
C LYS A 39 -20.79 20.50 -5.21
N THR A 40 -21.97 20.90 -4.73
CA THR A 40 -22.13 21.80 -3.57
C THR A 40 -21.61 21.20 -2.27
N GLY A 41 -21.25 22.06 -1.32
CA GLY A 41 -20.81 21.69 0.03
C GLY A 41 -19.37 21.18 0.16
N GLN A 42 -18.63 21.01 -0.94
CA GLN A 42 -17.25 20.52 -0.89
C GLN A 42 -16.26 21.60 -0.44
N ILE A 43 -16.50 22.86 -0.80
CA ILE A 43 -15.67 23.98 -0.34
C ILE A 43 -15.88 24.19 1.16
N GLY A 44 -17.13 24.14 1.63
CA GLY A 44 -17.42 24.23 3.06
C GLY A 44 -16.76 23.12 3.88
N LYS A 45 -16.66 21.90 3.33
CA LYS A 45 -15.90 20.80 3.95
C LYS A 45 -14.40 21.07 3.98
N LEU A 46 -13.83 21.49 2.84
CA LEU A 46 -12.40 21.83 2.72
C LEU A 46 -11.97 22.90 3.72
N LEU A 47 -12.74 24.00 3.85
CA LEU A 47 -12.46 25.10 4.77
C LEU A 47 -12.60 24.73 6.24
N LYS A 48 -13.32 23.65 6.56
CA LYS A 48 -13.40 23.07 7.90
C LYS A 48 -12.30 22.03 8.16
N GLY A 49 -11.34 21.88 7.25
CA GLY A 49 -10.22 20.93 7.35
C GLY A 49 -10.58 19.49 6.98
N ALA A 50 -11.74 19.23 6.40
CA ALA A 50 -12.09 17.89 5.92
C ALA A 50 -11.38 17.57 4.59
N ALA A 51 -11.05 16.30 4.38
CA ALA A 51 -10.45 15.84 3.14
C ALA A 51 -11.47 15.79 2.00
N VAL A 52 -11.09 16.38 0.86
CA VAL A 52 -11.89 16.42 -0.37
C VAL A 52 -10.98 16.19 -1.59
N SER A 53 -11.55 16.09 -2.79
CA SER A 53 -10.74 16.00 -4.02
C SER A 53 -9.83 17.23 -4.16
N PRO A 54 -8.54 17.08 -4.54
CA PRO A 54 -7.60 18.19 -4.78
C PRO A 54 -8.13 19.26 -5.72
N VAL A 55 -9.03 18.89 -6.66
CA VAL A 55 -9.66 19.82 -7.58
C VAL A 55 -10.42 20.94 -6.86
N TYR A 56 -10.96 20.68 -5.66
CA TYR A 56 -11.67 21.70 -4.87
C TYR A 56 -10.74 22.72 -4.24
N ALA A 57 -9.51 22.32 -3.88
CA ALA A 57 -8.49 23.26 -3.42
C ALA A 57 -7.99 24.12 -4.59
N GLN A 58 -7.79 23.53 -5.77
CA GLN A 58 -7.47 24.29 -6.98
C GLN A 58 -8.56 25.31 -7.30
N LYS A 59 -9.85 24.91 -7.22
CA LYS A 59 -11.00 25.81 -7.42
C LYS A 59 -11.05 26.94 -6.40
N LEU A 60 -10.77 26.65 -5.13
CA LEU A 60 -10.66 27.67 -4.08
C LEU A 60 -9.55 28.67 -4.39
N VAL A 61 -8.38 28.20 -4.82
CA VAL A 61 -7.25 29.07 -5.20
C VAL A 61 -7.61 29.91 -6.42
N SER A 62 -8.21 29.31 -7.47
CA SER A 62 -8.68 30.05 -8.63
C SER A 62 -9.67 31.15 -8.26
N TYR A 63 -10.60 30.88 -7.34
CA TYR A 63 -11.51 31.91 -6.83
C TYR A 63 -10.75 33.06 -6.16
N VAL A 64 -9.77 32.75 -5.30
CA VAL A 64 -8.98 33.75 -4.57
C VAL A 64 -8.17 34.62 -5.53
N LEU A 65 -7.50 34.02 -6.51
CA LEU A 65 -6.68 34.74 -7.48
C LEU A 65 -7.53 35.65 -8.40
N ASN A 66 -8.65 35.15 -8.91
CA ASN A 66 -9.51 35.92 -9.82
C ASN A 66 -10.26 37.06 -9.14
N ASN A 67 -10.44 36.99 -7.82
CA ASN A 67 -11.19 37.99 -7.06
C ASN A 67 -10.30 38.80 -6.11
N ALA A 68 -8.98 38.75 -6.24
CA ALA A 68 -8.02 39.36 -5.32
C ALA A 68 -8.21 40.89 -5.14
N SER A 69 -8.78 41.58 -6.13
CA SER A 69 -9.09 43.01 -6.07
C SER A 69 -10.33 43.35 -5.23
N THR A 70 -11.18 42.36 -4.91
CA THR A 70 -12.38 42.57 -4.11
C THR A 70 -12.03 42.64 -2.63
N LYS A 71 -12.62 43.60 -1.90
CA LYS A 71 -12.32 43.81 -0.47
C LYS A 71 -12.47 42.53 0.38
N ASN A 72 -13.44 41.68 0.04
CA ASN A 72 -13.75 40.46 0.78
C ASN A 72 -12.79 39.30 0.51
N VAL A 73 -12.09 39.29 -0.63
CA VAL A 73 -11.15 38.21 -1.00
C VAL A 73 -9.70 38.65 -0.86
N ARG A 74 -9.44 39.97 -0.87
CA ARG A 74 -8.11 40.56 -0.69
C ARG A 74 -7.42 40.04 0.58
N ARG A 75 -8.12 39.93 1.70
CA ARG A 75 -7.57 39.36 2.95
C ARG A 75 -7.16 37.89 2.79
N THR A 76 -7.98 37.08 2.10
CA THR A 76 -7.67 35.68 1.78
C THR A 76 -6.43 35.58 0.89
N PHE A 77 -6.29 36.48 -0.08
CA PHE A 77 -5.12 36.55 -0.95
C PHE A 77 -3.86 36.96 -0.18
N GLU A 78 -3.94 37.97 0.68
CA GLU A 78 -2.82 38.41 1.53
C GLU A 78 -2.37 37.30 2.51
N ALA A 79 -3.32 36.58 3.13
CA ALA A 79 -3.01 35.44 3.99
C ALA A 79 -2.37 34.28 3.21
N LEU A 80 -2.84 34.02 1.99
CA LEU A 80 -2.24 33.03 1.08
C LEU A 80 -0.79 33.40 0.74
N GLN A 81 -0.51 34.67 0.44
CA GLN A 81 0.84 35.16 0.18
C GLN A 81 1.74 35.00 1.41
N ALA A 82 1.28 35.43 2.58
CA ALA A 82 2.03 35.30 3.83
C ALA A 82 2.39 33.84 4.14
N PHE A 83 1.42 32.93 4.00
CA PHE A 83 1.66 31.50 4.20
C PHE A 83 2.70 30.94 3.22
N LEU A 84 2.54 31.22 1.91
CA LEU A 84 3.46 30.69 0.90
C LEU A 84 4.87 31.26 1.02
N SER A 85 5.03 32.55 1.33
CA SER A 85 6.33 33.18 1.58
C SER A 85 7.05 32.58 2.80
N SER A 86 6.31 32.07 3.79
CA SER A 86 6.91 31.37 4.94
C SER A 86 7.42 29.96 4.60
N LYS A 87 6.89 29.34 3.54
CA LYS A 87 7.19 27.95 3.14
C LYS A 87 8.12 27.85 1.92
N SER A 88 8.18 28.90 1.10
CA SER A 88 8.90 28.91 -0.18
C SER A 88 9.39 30.31 -0.52
N SER A 89 10.57 30.39 -1.12
CA SER A 89 11.12 31.64 -1.67
C SER A 89 10.48 32.08 -3.00
N ARG A 90 9.51 31.31 -3.52
CA ARG A 90 8.85 31.60 -4.81
C ARG A 90 7.73 32.62 -4.66
N ASN A 91 7.62 33.52 -5.63
CA ASN A 91 6.55 34.50 -5.68
C ASN A 91 5.22 33.86 -6.11
N VAL A 92 4.15 34.11 -5.37
CA VAL A 92 2.81 33.52 -5.62
C VAL A 92 2.26 33.92 -6.98
N SER A 93 2.60 35.11 -7.47
CA SER A 93 2.18 35.61 -8.79
C SER A 93 2.73 34.80 -9.96
N GLU A 94 3.78 34.01 -9.74
CA GLU A 94 4.42 33.16 -10.76
C GLU A 94 3.87 31.72 -10.75
N LEU A 95 3.04 31.37 -9.77
CA LEU A 95 2.51 30.02 -9.60
C LEU A 95 1.05 29.94 -10.09
N GLY A 96 0.75 28.94 -10.91
CA GLY A 96 -0.62 28.64 -11.30
C GLY A 96 -1.47 28.07 -10.15
N PRO A 97 -2.82 28.08 -10.25
CA PRO A 97 -3.72 27.60 -9.20
C PRO A 97 -3.44 26.17 -8.73
N ALA A 98 -3.06 25.28 -9.66
CA ALA A 98 -2.74 23.89 -9.35
C ALA A 98 -1.47 23.75 -8.49
N ALA A 99 -0.44 24.53 -8.80
CA ALA A 99 0.83 24.53 -8.07
C ALA A 99 0.67 25.12 -6.67
N ILE A 100 -0.12 26.19 -6.52
CA ILE A 100 -0.45 26.73 -5.21
C ILE A 100 -1.28 25.71 -4.41
N ALA A 101 -2.31 25.12 -5.02
CA ALA A 101 -3.15 24.15 -4.32
C ALA A 101 -2.35 22.93 -3.84
N SER A 102 -1.38 22.43 -4.61
CA SER A 102 -0.54 21.32 -4.15
C SER A 102 0.34 21.67 -2.94
N MET A 103 0.73 22.93 -2.80
CA MET A 103 1.48 23.44 -1.63
C MET A 103 0.59 23.65 -0.39
N LEU A 104 -0.71 23.84 -0.58
CA LEU A 104 -1.67 24.02 0.53
C LEU A 104 -2.28 22.71 1.02
N LEU A 105 -2.06 21.60 0.32
CA LEU A 105 -2.73 20.33 0.58
C LEU A 105 -1.78 19.35 1.27
N LEU A 106 -2.22 18.86 2.43
CA LEU A 106 -1.62 17.68 3.05
C LEU A 106 -2.41 16.43 2.67
N GLU A 107 -1.70 15.32 2.60
CA GLU A 107 -2.31 14.01 2.50
C GLU A 107 -3.13 13.73 3.77
N ASP A 108 -4.37 13.27 3.60
CA ASP A 108 -5.16 12.87 4.75
C ASP A 108 -4.73 11.47 5.16
N GLU A 109 -3.84 11.40 6.15
CA GLU A 109 -3.34 10.15 6.73
C GLU A 109 -4.47 9.18 7.12
N LYS A 110 -5.69 9.69 7.38
CA LYS A 110 -6.85 8.87 7.76
C LYS A 110 -7.60 8.25 6.58
N ASP A 111 -7.39 8.73 5.35
CA ASP A 111 -8.23 8.36 4.18
C ASP A 111 -7.51 7.47 3.15
N HIS A 112 -6.19 7.31 3.24
CA HIS A 112 -5.43 6.40 2.36
C HIS A 112 -5.80 4.93 2.56
N LEU A 113 -5.82 4.47 3.82
CA LEU A 113 -6.06 3.06 4.15
C LEU A 113 -7.48 2.61 3.81
N SER A 114 -8.46 3.43 4.20
CA SER A 114 -9.89 3.10 4.08
C SER A 114 -10.33 3.12 2.63
N ASN A 115 -9.98 4.13 1.83
CA ASN A 115 -10.51 4.25 0.46
C ASN A 115 -9.66 3.53 -0.59
N ALA A 116 -8.34 3.38 -0.39
CA ALA A 116 -7.53 2.57 -1.29
C ALA A 116 -7.86 1.10 -1.11
N MET A 117 -7.96 0.58 0.12
CA MET A 117 -8.48 -0.77 0.32
C MET A 117 -9.96 -0.85 -0.10
N VAL A 118 -10.89 -0.08 0.48
CA VAL A 118 -12.33 -0.23 0.16
C VAL A 118 -12.65 0.00 -1.33
N GLY A 119 -12.06 1.00 -1.97
CA GLY A 119 -12.26 1.26 -3.40
C GLY A 119 -11.67 0.16 -4.30
N PHE A 120 -10.61 -0.49 -3.85
CA PHE A 120 -10.01 -1.65 -4.51
C PHE A 120 -10.85 -2.93 -4.30
N LEU A 121 -11.54 -3.02 -3.17
CA LEU A 121 -12.38 -4.15 -2.76
C LEU A 121 -13.82 -4.07 -3.30
N THR A 122 -14.31 -2.89 -3.72
CA THR A 122 -15.66 -2.70 -4.30
C THR A 122 -15.72 -2.73 -5.82
N LEU A 123 -14.57 -2.71 -6.52
CA LEU A 123 -14.52 -2.55 -7.99
C LEU A 123 -14.48 -3.86 -8.80
N TRP A 124 -14.63 -5.03 -8.17
CA TRP A 124 -14.43 -6.31 -8.88
C TRP A 124 -15.47 -7.38 -8.58
N ASP A 125 -16.18 -7.76 -9.65
CA ASP A 125 -16.87 -9.05 -9.79
C ASP A 125 -15.85 -10.18 -9.56
N THR A 126 -16.10 -10.98 -8.53
CA THR A 126 -15.04 -11.54 -7.67
C THR A 126 -14.67 -12.99 -7.97
N GLU A 127 -15.27 -13.60 -8.99
CA GLU A 127 -15.09 -15.04 -9.26
C GLU A 127 -14.08 -15.28 -10.39
N ALA A 128 -14.34 -14.76 -11.60
CA ALA A 128 -13.46 -14.93 -12.77
C ALA A 128 -12.09 -14.21 -12.67
N LEU A 129 -11.90 -13.33 -11.68
CA LEU A 129 -10.65 -12.61 -11.45
C LEU A 129 -9.81 -13.17 -10.31
N VAL A 130 -10.39 -13.91 -9.36
CA VAL A 130 -9.60 -14.62 -8.33
C VAL A 130 -8.97 -15.87 -8.96
N GLU A 131 -9.70 -16.53 -9.86
CA GLU A 131 -9.17 -17.58 -10.73
C GLU A 131 -8.03 -17.02 -11.59
N GLY A 132 -6.79 -17.32 -11.21
CA GLY A 132 -5.59 -16.98 -11.97
C GLY A 132 -4.89 -15.67 -11.59
N VAL A 133 -5.25 -15.00 -10.49
CA VAL A 133 -4.47 -13.89 -9.91
C VAL A 133 -3.47 -14.36 -8.87
N VAL A 134 -3.79 -15.42 -8.14
CA VAL A 134 -2.86 -16.07 -7.21
C VAL A 134 -2.81 -17.56 -7.48
N ALA A 135 -1.60 -18.11 -7.43
CA ALA A 135 -1.38 -19.55 -7.47
C ALA A 135 -0.41 -19.92 -6.35
N GLY A 136 -0.55 -21.09 -5.74
CA GLY A 136 0.51 -21.57 -4.84
C GLY A 136 1.78 -21.87 -5.64
N CYS A 137 2.94 -21.67 -5.03
CA CYS A 137 4.22 -21.88 -5.71
C CYS A 137 4.51 -23.38 -5.85
N PRO A 138 4.59 -23.94 -7.07
CA PRO A 138 5.03 -25.32 -7.24
C PRO A 138 6.54 -25.45 -6.98
N ASP A 139 6.99 -26.62 -6.53
CA ASP A 139 8.39 -26.85 -6.15
C ASP A 139 9.40 -26.52 -7.26
N TYR A 140 9.04 -26.76 -8.52
CA TYR A 140 9.93 -26.49 -9.67
C TYR A 140 10.16 -25.00 -9.91
N MET A 141 9.27 -24.12 -9.44
CA MET A 141 9.41 -22.66 -9.53
C MET A 141 10.23 -22.06 -8.39
N LEU A 142 10.57 -22.84 -7.36
CA LEU A 142 11.29 -22.31 -6.20
C LEU A 142 12.63 -21.64 -6.54
N PRO A 143 13.49 -22.20 -7.43
CA PRO A 143 14.72 -21.54 -7.83
C PRO A 143 14.48 -20.14 -8.41
N ASP A 144 13.48 -20.01 -9.29
CA ASP A 144 13.12 -18.72 -9.90
C ASP A 144 12.61 -17.74 -8.84
N VAL A 145 11.74 -18.18 -7.93
CA VAL A 145 11.24 -17.34 -6.83
C VAL A 145 12.39 -16.83 -5.95
N VAL A 146 13.36 -17.68 -5.60
CA VAL A 146 14.57 -17.25 -4.86
C VAL A 146 15.32 -16.18 -5.65
N GLN A 147 15.52 -16.41 -6.95
CA GLN A 147 16.19 -15.46 -7.82
C GLN A 147 15.48 -14.10 -7.83
N TRP A 148 14.15 -14.10 -7.98
CA TRP A 148 13.33 -12.90 -8.01
C TRP A 148 13.43 -12.11 -6.70
N LEU A 149 13.39 -12.81 -5.56
CA LEU A 149 13.53 -12.22 -4.23
C LEU A 149 14.89 -11.54 -4.04
N PHE A 150 15.98 -12.21 -4.43
CA PHE A 150 17.32 -11.64 -4.33
C PHE A 150 17.51 -10.45 -5.28
N ALA A 151 17.08 -10.58 -6.54
CA ALA A 151 17.16 -9.50 -7.52
C ALA A 151 16.32 -8.26 -7.10
N SER A 152 15.08 -8.49 -6.67
CA SER A 152 14.17 -7.42 -6.22
C SER A 152 14.72 -6.71 -4.98
N CYS A 153 15.23 -7.47 -4.00
CA CYS A 153 15.87 -6.92 -2.82
C CYS A 153 17.11 -6.09 -3.18
N GLY A 154 17.96 -6.59 -4.08
CA GLY A 154 19.17 -5.88 -4.51
C GLY A 154 18.90 -4.57 -5.25
N ARG A 155 17.92 -4.56 -6.16
CA ARG A 155 17.48 -3.32 -6.86
C ARG A 155 16.87 -2.32 -5.89
N SER A 156 16.04 -2.80 -4.96
CA SER A 156 15.42 -1.97 -3.92
C SER A 156 16.45 -1.36 -2.98
N ALA A 157 17.52 -2.09 -2.66
CA ALA A 157 18.62 -1.60 -1.83
C ALA A 157 19.51 -0.58 -2.56
N ALA A 158 19.69 -0.74 -3.88
CA ALA A 158 20.53 0.15 -4.68
C ALA A 158 19.80 1.43 -5.16
N GLU A 159 18.47 1.49 -5.01
CA GLU A 159 17.60 2.58 -5.49
C GLU A 159 17.77 2.91 -6.98
N GLN A 160 18.21 1.93 -7.77
CA GLN A 160 18.42 2.06 -9.21
C GLN A 160 18.22 0.72 -9.92
N SER A 161 18.03 0.77 -11.25
CA SER A 161 18.02 -0.45 -12.05
C SER A 161 19.41 -1.07 -12.06
N LEU A 162 19.48 -2.37 -11.75
CA LEU A 162 20.69 -3.17 -11.79
C LEU A 162 20.45 -4.39 -12.66
N GLU A 163 21.45 -4.72 -13.48
CA GLU A 163 21.59 -6.01 -14.15
C GLU A 163 21.39 -7.15 -13.15
N LEU A 164 20.70 -8.20 -13.59
CA LEU A 164 20.22 -9.29 -12.75
C LEU A 164 21.32 -9.88 -11.83
N ALA A 165 22.48 -10.26 -12.39
CA ALA A 165 23.59 -10.84 -11.62
C ALA A 165 24.21 -9.87 -10.59
N LYS A 166 24.13 -8.56 -10.82
CA LYS A 166 24.58 -7.55 -9.85
C LYS A 166 23.52 -7.33 -8.77
N ALA A 167 22.25 -7.28 -9.16
CA ALA A 167 21.12 -7.19 -8.25
C ALA A 167 21.13 -8.37 -7.25
N GLU A 168 21.28 -9.60 -7.73
CA GLU A 168 21.32 -10.79 -6.87
C GLU A 168 22.45 -10.75 -5.84
N ARG A 169 23.65 -10.28 -6.22
CA ARG A 169 24.78 -10.14 -5.30
C ARG A 169 24.52 -9.11 -4.20
N VAL A 170 23.93 -7.96 -4.55
CA VAL A 170 23.52 -6.95 -3.55
C VAL A 170 22.42 -7.53 -2.66
N GLY A 171 21.43 -8.22 -3.25
CA GLY A 171 20.36 -8.89 -2.52
C GLY A 171 20.89 -9.90 -1.50
N ALA A 172 21.87 -10.72 -1.86
CA ALA A 172 22.49 -11.67 -0.94
C ALA A 172 23.13 -10.99 0.28
N ALA A 173 23.77 -9.83 0.10
CA ALA A 173 24.34 -9.07 1.20
C ALA A 173 23.26 -8.51 2.14
N VAL A 174 22.11 -8.08 1.61
CA VAL A 174 20.97 -7.58 2.40
C VAL A 174 20.24 -8.71 3.13
N ILE A 175 19.95 -9.82 2.42
CA ILE A 175 19.26 -10.99 2.97
C ILE A 175 20.15 -11.74 3.98
N ARG A 176 21.47 -11.58 3.91
CA ARG A 176 22.46 -12.21 4.79
C ARG A 176 22.39 -13.75 4.74
N ARG A 177 22.07 -14.31 3.57
CA ARG A 177 22.05 -15.75 3.26
C ARG A 177 22.46 -15.94 1.80
N SER A 178 23.01 -17.12 1.48
CA SER A 178 23.14 -17.56 0.09
C SER A 178 21.77 -17.93 -0.47
N GLN A 179 21.62 -17.86 -1.81
CA GLN A 179 20.40 -18.31 -2.48
C GLN A 179 20.08 -19.78 -2.17
N GLU A 180 21.09 -20.65 -2.10
CA GLU A 180 20.89 -22.07 -1.74
C GLU A 180 20.36 -22.25 -0.32
N SER A 181 20.94 -21.54 0.66
CA SER A 181 20.49 -21.59 2.05
C SER A 181 19.06 -21.06 2.18
N TYR A 182 18.76 -19.95 1.49
CA TYR A 182 17.42 -19.37 1.48
C TYR A 182 16.41 -20.28 0.78
N GLY A 183 16.81 -20.90 -0.33
CA GLY A 183 16.07 -21.91 -1.08
C GLY A 183 15.62 -23.08 -0.22
N ARG A 184 16.50 -23.58 0.66
CA ARG A 184 16.14 -24.64 1.63
C ARG A 184 15.10 -24.17 2.64
N ILE A 185 15.24 -22.95 3.18
CA ILE A 185 14.28 -22.37 4.13
C ILE A 185 12.89 -22.26 3.49
N ILE A 186 12.81 -21.70 2.28
CA ILE A 186 11.52 -21.52 1.61
C ILE A 186 10.89 -22.85 1.21
N ARG A 187 11.69 -23.83 0.79
CA ARG A 187 11.20 -25.19 0.49
C ARG A 187 10.59 -25.83 1.72
N ASN A 188 11.26 -25.74 2.87
CA ASN A 188 10.74 -26.27 4.13
C ASN A 188 9.40 -25.61 4.48
N ARG A 189 9.25 -24.29 4.28
CA ARG A 189 7.99 -23.59 4.54
C ARG A 189 6.85 -24.08 3.67
N LEU A 190 7.09 -24.36 2.37
CA LEU A 190 6.08 -24.98 1.51
C LEU A 190 5.62 -26.34 2.03
N THR A 191 6.52 -27.12 2.65
CA THR A 191 6.12 -28.40 3.28
C THR A 191 5.27 -28.22 4.52
N PHE A 192 5.41 -27.10 5.23
CA PHE A 192 4.65 -26.81 6.46
C PHE A 192 3.27 -26.24 6.13
N ASP A 193 3.23 -25.30 5.18
CA ASP A 193 2.00 -24.72 4.68
C ASP A 193 2.17 -24.30 3.22
N PRO A 194 1.43 -24.92 2.28
CA PRO A 194 1.58 -24.64 0.85
C PRO A 194 1.11 -23.23 0.47
N TRP A 195 0.34 -22.57 1.35
CA TRP A 195 -0.07 -21.18 1.20
C TRP A 195 0.96 -20.18 1.70
N SER A 196 2.09 -20.61 2.27
CA SER A 196 3.13 -19.70 2.75
C SER A 196 3.90 -19.01 1.62
N ILE A 197 3.90 -19.60 0.42
CA ILE A 197 4.55 -19.05 -0.77
C ILE A 197 3.58 -19.12 -1.93
N ALA A 198 3.28 -17.96 -2.51
CA ALA A 198 2.37 -17.86 -3.62
C ALA A 198 2.93 -16.95 -4.72
N LEU A 199 2.47 -17.22 -5.93
CA LEU A 199 2.78 -16.50 -7.14
C LEU A 199 1.63 -15.54 -7.45
N SER A 200 1.99 -14.33 -7.86
CA SER A 200 1.07 -13.41 -8.50
C SER A 200 1.01 -13.76 -9.99
N CYS A 201 -0.19 -13.93 -10.52
CA CYS A 201 -0.41 -14.41 -11.87
C CYS A 201 -1.17 -13.39 -12.73
N TYR A 202 -0.85 -13.37 -14.03
CA TYR A 202 -1.57 -12.61 -15.06
C TYR A 202 -1.65 -13.41 -16.35
N ARG A 203 -2.89 -13.66 -16.83
CA ARG A 203 -3.15 -14.47 -18.03
C ARG A 203 -2.43 -15.84 -17.99
N GLY A 204 -2.37 -16.46 -16.81
CA GLY A 204 -1.69 -17.74 -16.60
C GLY A 204 -0.17 -17.66 -16.38
N HIS A 205 0.45 -16.48 -16.50
CA HIS A 205 1.88 -16.29 -16.28
C HIS A 205 2.18 -15.77 -14.87
N ALA A 206 3.21 -16.29 -14.22
CA ALA A 206 3.73 -15.72 -12.99
C ALA A 206 4.46 -14.39 -13.27
N VAL A 207 4.06 -13.34 -12.57
CA VAL A 207 4.59 -11.96 -12.68
C VAL A 207 5.24 -11.47 -11.38
N GLY A 208 5.15 -12.26 -10.31
CA GLY A 208 5.77 -11.97 -9.03
C GLY A 208 5.53 -13.10 -8.03
N ALA A 209 6.16 -12.98 -6.88
CA ALA A 209 6.05 -13.93 -5.78
C ALA A 209 5.96 -13.21 -4.44
N HIS A 210 5.29 -13.84 -3.48
CA HIS A 210 5.16 -13.31 -2.14
C HIS A 210 5.15 -14.43 -1.09
N ILE A 211 5.80 -14.13 0.04
CA ILE A 211 5.93 -15.02 1.19
C ILE A 211 5.13 -14.42 2.34
N VAL A 212 4.08 -15.14 2.76
CA VAL A 212 3.19 -14.75 3.85
C VAL A 212 3.12 -15.91 4.82
N LEU A 213 3.58 -15.73 6.05
CA LEU A 213 3.58 -16.78 7.05
C LEU A 213 2.43 -16.56 8.04
N PRO A 214 1.51 -17.52 8.19
CA PRO A 214 0.51 -17.47 9.24
C PRO A 214 1.13 -18.00 10.55
N LEU A 215 1.32 -17.11 11.52
CA LEU A 215 2.12 -17.39 12.72
C LEU A 215 1.24 -17.68 13.93
N LYS A 216 1.77 -18.45 14.88
CA LYS A 216 1.25 -18.44 16.26
C LYS A 216 1.44 -17.06 16.88
N GLU A 217 0.50 -16.65 17.74
CA GLU A 217 0.54 -15.36 18.46
C GLU A 217 1.85 -15.16 19.23
N SER A 218 2.32 -16.20 19.92
CA SER A 218 3.56 -16.14 20.71
C SER A 218 4.79 -15.87 19.84
N VAL A 219 4.85 -16.48 18.66
CA VAL A 219 5.94 -16.28 17.70
C VAL A 219 5.87 -14.88 17.09
N TYR A 220 4.67 -14.46 16.66
CA TYR A 220 4.44 -13.10 16.16
C TYR A 220 4.92 -12.05 17.16
N THR A 221 4.55 -12.22 18.44
CA THR A 221 4.95 -11.33 19.52
C THR A 221 6.47 -11.29 19.72
N SER A 222 7.13 -12.43 19.61
CA SER A 222 8.59 -12.54 19.74
C SER A 222 9.31 -11.83 18.58
N ILE A 223 8.82 -11.99 17.34
CA ILE A 223 9.35 -11.25 16.18
C ILE A 223 9.10 -9.76 16.35
N ARG A 224 7.89 -9.35 16.74
CA ARG A 224 7.52 -7.94 16.98
C ARG A 224 8.44 -7.26 18.00
N ARG A 225 8.90 -8.00 19.00
CA ARG A 225 9.84 -7.52 20.02
C ARG A 225 11.30 -7.47 19.54
N GLY A 226 11.61 -8.08 18.40
CA GLY A 226 12.96 -8.20 17.88
C GLY A 226 13.75 -9.35 18.50
N ASP A 227 13.09 -10.33 19.11
CA ASP A 227 13.73 -11.45 19.82
C ASP A 227 14.09 -12.61 18.88
N VAL A 228 13.34 -12.78 17.79
CA VAL A 228 13.47 -13.91 16.85
C VAL A 228 13.61 -13.41 15.42
N TRP A 229 14.53 -14.03 14.67
CA TRP A 229 14.71 -13.76 13.26
C TRP A 229 13.74 -14.59 12.41
N PRO A 230 12.96 -14.00 11.48
CA PRO A 230 11.98 -14.74 10.68
C PRO A 230 12.53 -15.93 9.86
N LEU A 231 13.78 -15.84 9.42
CA LEU A 231 14.42 -16.92 8.65
C LEU A 231 14.77 -18.15 9.49
N ASP A 232 14.70 -18.05 10.82
CA ASP A 232 15.02 -19.16 11.74
C ASP A 232 13.74 -19.88 12.24
N LEU A 233 12.56 -19.52 11.70
CA LEU A 233 11.28 -20.14 12.05
C LEU A 233 11.14 -21.55 11.48
N GLY A 234 10.78 -22.51 12.33
CA GLY A 234 10.41 -23.87 11.97
C GLY A 234 8.91 -24.08 11.75
N ALA A 235 8.52 -25.34 11.54
CA ALA A 235 7.11 -25.73 11.34
C ALA A 235 6.22 -25.37 12.53
N GLU A 236 6.77 -25.48 13.73
CA GLU A 236 6.11 -25.21 14.99
C GLU A 236 5.68 -23.74 15.16
N ALA A 237 6.24 -22.83 14.35
CA ALA A 237 5.88 -21.42 14.34
C ALA A 237 4.61 -21.12 13.53
N ILE A 238 4.24 -22.01 12.61
CA ILE A 238 3.17 -21.82 11.65
C ILE A 238 1.83 -22.31 12.23
N GLU A 239 0.77 -21.53 12.06
CA GLU A 239 -0.60 -21.86 12.45
C GLU A 239 -1.57 -21.30 11.42
N ARG A 240 -2.34 -22.17 10.74
CA ARG A 240 -3.42 -21.75 9.84
C ARG A 240 -4.74 -22.38 10.29
N PRO A 241 -5.82 -21.60 10.46
CA PRO A 241 -5.92 -20.15 10.25
C PRO A 241 -5.36 -19.31 11.40
N SER A 242 -4.67 -18.22 11.09
CA SER A 242 -4.13 -17.26 12.08
C SER A 242 -4.50 -15.81 11.76
N ASN A 243 -4.68 -14.99 12.80
CA ASN A 243 -4.82 -13.54 12.67
C ASN A 243 -3.48 -12.80 12.76
N TYR A 244 -2.39 -13.52 13.00
CA TYR A 244 -1.05 -13.00 13.16
C TYR A 244 -0.22 -13.41 11.95
N ILE A 245 0.04 -12.44 11.08
CA ILE A 245 0.63 -12.65 9.77
C ILE A 245 1.99 -11.98 9.71
N LEU A 246 2.97 -12.65 9.10
CA LEU A 246 4.20 -12.02 8.64
C LEU A 246 4.21 -11.97 7.11
N LEU A 247 4.16 -10.77 6.55
CA LEU A 247 4.54 -10.52 5.16
C LEU A 247 6.06 -10.41 5.10
N GLU A 248 6.73 -11.53 4.84
CA GLU A 248 8.19 -11.59 4.85
C GLU A 248 8.78 -10.95 3.61
N ALA A 249 8.23 -11.27 2.43
CA ALA A 249 8.80 -10.80 1.19
C ALA A 249 7.78 -10.68 0.07
N VAL A 250 8.06 -9.74 -0.83
CA VAL A 250 7.34 -9.50 -2.07
C VAL A 250 8.37 -9.20 -3.14
N ALA A 251 8.30 -9.90 -4.27
CA ALA A 251 9.18 -9.67 -5.40
C ALA A 251 8.40 -9.66 -6.71
N ASP A 252 8.76 -8.71 -7.55
CA ASP A 252 8.35 -8.67 -8.95
C ASP A 252 9.25 -9.64 -9.73
N ARG A 253 8.70 -10.27 -10.77
CA ARG A 253 9.52 -11.02 -11.72
C ARG A 253 10.50 -10.05 -12.40
N PRO A 254 11.80 -10.36 -12.47
CA PRO A 254 12.77 -9.56 -13.21
C PRO A 254 12.33 -9.36 -14.67
N PRO A 255 12.40 -8.13 -15.21
CA PRO A 255 11.98 -7.84 -16.59
C PRO A 255 12.83 -8.56 -17.64
N GLU A 256 14.04 -8.97 -17.28
CA GLU A 256 14.92 -9.78 -18.14
C GLU A 256 14.41 -11.21 -18.35
N LEU A 257 13.43 -11.65 -17.55
CA LEU A 257 12.79 -12.94 -17.69
C LEU A 257 11.45 -12.72 -18.40
N ASP A 258 11.36 -13.01 -19.70
CA ASP A 258 10.20 -12.77 -20.60
C ASP A 258 8.82 -12.85 -19.94
N GLY A 259 8.04 -11.76 -19.96
CA GLY A 259 6.70 -11.75 -19.37
C GLY A 259 5.89 -10.49 -19.65
N PRO A 260 4.63 -10.45 -19.20
CA PRO A 260 3.78 -9.27 -19.39
C PRO A 260 4.10 -8.16 -18.38
N ASP A 261 4.37 -6.95 -18.88
CA ASP A 261 4.80 -5.79 -18.06
C ASP A 261 3.65 -4.97 -17.44
N GLU A 262 2.41 -5.19 -17.87
CA GLU A 262 1.30 -4.29 -17.49
C GLU A 262 0.74 -4.57 -16.09
N ASN A 263 0.73 -3.53 -15.25
CA ASN A 263 0.07 -3.49 -13.93
C ASN A 263 0.61 -4.48 -12.87
N ILE A 264 1.89 -4.88 -12.95
CA ILE A 264 2.51 -5.86 -12.04
C ILE A 264 2.31 -5.50 -10.56
N SER A 265 2.67 -4.28 -10.14
CA SER A 265 2.62 -3.89 -8.72
C SER A 265 1.21 -3.94 -8.13
N ARG A 266 0.20 -3.58 -8.94
CA ARG A 266 -1.22 -3.64 -8.55
C ARG A 266 -1.67 -5.09 -8.35
N ARG A 267 -1.26 -5.99 -9.23
CA ARG A 267 -1.59 -7.42 -9.15
C ARG A 267 -0.93 -8.08 -7.95
N ILE A 268 0.35 -7.79 -7.72
CA ILE A 268 1.07 -8.36 -6.58
C ILE A 268 0.42 -7.94 -5.26
N LEU A 269 0.01 -6.68 -5.13
CA LEU A 269 -0.74 -6.24 -3.95
C LEU A 269 -2.05 -7.03 -3.78
N MET A 270 -2.78 -7.31 -4.87
CA MET A 270 -3.98 -8.14 -4.82
C MET A 270 -3.69 -9.55 -4.34
N SER A 271 -2.70 -10.20 -4.94
CA SER A 271 -2.37 -11.59 -4.66
C SER A 271 -1.90 -11.75 -3.21
N VAL A 272 -1.16 -10.76 -2.67
CA VAL A 272 -0.81 -10.70 -1.24
C VAL A 272 -2.06 -10.63 -0.37
N MET A 273 -3.01 -9.74 -0.68
CA MET A 273 -4.25 -9.62 0.10
C MET A 273 -5.10 -10.89 0.05
N VAL A 274 -5.16 -11.55 -1.11
CA VAL A 274 -5.86 -12.84 -1.26
C VAL A 274 -5.17 -13.92 -0.43
N GLN A 275 -3.84 -14.00 -0.44
CA GLN A 275 -3.08 -14.95 0.38
C GLN A 275 -3.28 -14.69 1.88
N ILE A 276 -3.27 -13.43 2.32
CA ILE A 276 -3.56 -13.05 3.71
C ILE A 276 -4.98 -13.49 4.09
N ALA A 277 -5.97 -13.27 3.22
CA ALA A 277 -7.33 -13.77 3.42
C ALA A 277 -7.35 -15.29 3.56
N ALA A 278 -6.67 -16.02 2.67
CA ALA A 278 -6.57 -17.49 2.72
C ALA A 278 -5.95 -17.99 4.03
N CYS A 279 -4.96 -17.25 4.56
CA CYS A 279 -4.27 -17.55 5.81
C CYS A 279 -5.10 -17.26 7.07
N THR A 280 -6.06 -16.35 6.99
CA THR A 280 -6.85 -15.87 8.14
C THR A 280 -8.25 -16.48 8.20
N TYR A 281 -8.70 -17.18 7.16
CA TYR A 281 -10.08 -17.62 7.03
C TYR A 281 -10.57 -18.56 8.13
N ARG A 282 -11.71 -18.24 8.74
CA ARG A 282 -12.48 -19.15 9.60
C ARG A 282 -13.96 -19.16 9.19
N PRO A 283 -14.49 -20.27 8.64
CA PRO A 283 -15.91 -20.39 8.32
C PRO A 283 -16.79 -20.08 9.54
N GLY A 284 -17.82 -19.27 9.36
CA GLY A 284 -18.81 -18.96 10.41
C GLY A 284 -18.33 -18.05 11.55
N TYR A 285 -17.10 -17.52 11.50
CA TYR A 285 -16.53 -16.72 12.58
C TYR A 285 -16.50 -15.22 12.28
N VAL A 286 -16.67 -14.39 13.31
CA VAL A 286 -16.37 -12.95 13.21
C VAL A 286 -14.87 -12.79 13.33
N LEU A 287 -14.21 -12.39 12.25
CA LEU A 287 -12.75 -12.25 12.23
C LEU A 287 -12.30 -11.16 13.22
N PRO A 288 -11.40 -11.49 14.17
CA PRO A 288 -10.67 -10.50 14.94
C PRO A 288 -9.86 -9.57 14.03
N PRO A 289 -9.31 -8.46 14.55
CA PRO A 289 -8.32 -7.69 13.82
C PRO A 289 -7.17 -8.58 13.35
N ILE A 290 -6.78 -8.42 12.08
CA ILE A 290 -5.62 -9.10 11.51
C ILE A 290 -4.39 -8.23 11.75
N HIS A 291 -3.39 -8.81 12.39
CA HIS A 291 -2.11 -8.18 12.70
C HIS A 291 -1.07 -8.63 11.66
N CYS A 292 -0.63 -7.71 10.80
CA CYS A 292 0.34 -8.00 9.75
C CYS A 292 1.68 -7.32 10.06
N LEU A 293 2.73 -8.10 10.31
CA LEU A 293 4.11 -7.62 10.40
C LEU A 293 4.79 -7.66 9.05
N SER A 294 5.71 -6.73 8.85
CA SER A 294 6.72 -6.78 7.80
C SER A 294 7.96 -6.01 8.25
N PHE A 295 8.99 -5.94 7.43
CA PHE A 295 10.25 -5.27 7.76
C PHE A 295 10.81 -4.47 6.59
N GLY A 296 11.35 -3.29 6.89
CA GLY A 296 11.92 -2.37 5.91
C GLY A 296 13.37 -2.73 5.57
N ALA A 297 13.61 -3.88 4.93
CA ALA A 297 14.97 -4.35 4.61
C ALA A 297 15.76 -3.40 3.68
N THR A 298 15.05 -2.53 2.94
CA THR A 298 15.62 -1.54 2.03
C THR A 298 14.87 -0.20 2.13
N PRO A 299 15.47 0.93 1.70
CA PRO A 299 14.79 2.23 1.69
C PRO A 299 13.50 2.22 0.86
N VAL A 300 13.50 1.51 -0.28
CA VAL A 300 12.30 1.36 -1.12
C VAL A 300 11.21 0.58 -0.40
N SER A 301 11.56 -0.53 0.27
CA SER A 301 10.61 -1.34 1.05
C SER A 301 10.02 -0.53 2.21
N GLU A 302 10.83 0.25 2.92
CA GLU A 302 10.34 1.13 4.00
C GLU A 302 9.33 2.16 3.48
N ARG A 303 9.64 2.87 2.39
CA ARG A 303 8.70 3.83 1.77
C ARG A 303 7.41 3.15 1.33
N ARG A 304 7.50 1.94 0.77
CA ARG A 304 6.33 1.17 0.35
C ARG A 304 5.47 0.75 1.55
N LEU A 305 6.07 0.23 2.61
CA LEU A 305 5.35 -0.15 3.83
C LEU A 305 4.62 1.06 4.45
N ILE A 306 5.27 2.22 4.50
CA ILE A 306 4.65 3.46 4.99
C ILE A 306 3.48 3.87 4.07
N SER A 307 3.68 3.84 2.76
CA SER A 307 2.63 4.15 1.76
C SER A 307 1.45 3.18 1.82
N ASP A 308 1.71 1.91 2.13
CA ASP A 308 0.71 0.86 2.32
C ASP A 308 0.03 0.97 3.70
N GLY A 309 0.46 1.91 4.54
CA GLY A 309 -0.15 2.28 5.81
C GLY A 309 0.31 1.47 7.01
N TYR A 310 1.42 0.73 6.88
CA TYR A 310 2.08 0.14 8.02
C TYR A 310 2.70 1.22 8.90
N LYS A 311 2.73 0.97 10.20
CA LYS A 311 3.35 1.85 11.20
C LYS A 311 4.59 1.19 11.78
N ARG A 312 5.63 1.97 12.01
CA ARG A 312 6.85 1.48 12.64
C ARG A 312 6.55 1.00 14.07
N VAL A 313 7.03 -0.19 14.43
CA VAL A 313 6.80 -0.80 15.75
C VAL A 313 7.69 -0.18 16.83
N GLY A 314 8.86 0.33 16.43
CA GLY A 314 9.89 0.87 17.33
C GLY A 314 11.02 -0.11 17.63
N THR A 315 10.95 -1.33 17.09
CA THR A 315 11.96 -2.39 17.21
C THR A 315 12.58 -2.72 15.84
N CYS A 316 13.66 -3.50 15.85
CA CYS A 316 14.36 -3.98 14.65
C CYS A 316 14.51 -5.50 14.68
N LEU A 317 14.81 -6.11 13.54
CA LEU A 317 15.17 -7.53 13.48
C LEU A 317 16.49 -7.79 14.26
N PRO A 318 16.59 -8.91 15.02
CA PRO A 318 17.70 -9.16 15.94
C PRO A 318 19.08 -9.15 15.26
N GLY A 319 20.05 -8.42 15.83
CA GLY A 319 21.39 -8.32 15.23
C GLY A 319 21.44 -7.54 13.90
N SER A 320 20.42 -6.73 13.62
CA SER A 320 20.38 -5.84 12.47
C SER A 320 19.77 -4.49 12.82
N ASN A 321 19.89 -3.53 11.90
CA ASN A 321 19.21 -2.24 11.99
C ASN A 321 17.95 -2.21 11.12
N ILE A 322 17.41 -3.37 10.72
CA ILE A 322 16.24 -3.45 9.84
C ILE A 322 14.97 -3.18 10.68
N PRO A 323 14.25 -2.06 10.44
CA PRO A 323 13.07 -1.71 11.23
C PRO A 323 11.87 -2.61 10.95
N LEU A 324 11.10 -2.90 12.00
CA LEU A 324 9.84 -3.62 11.94
C LEU A 324 8.65 -2.66 11.78
N TYR A 325 7.67 -3.10 10.98
CA TYR A 325 6.43 -2.38 10.70
C TYR A 325 5.22 -3.29 10.93
N GLU A 326 4.14 -2.72 11.44
CA GLU A 326 2.88 -3.41 11.72
C GLU A 326 1.70 -2.66 11.09
N MET A 327 0.82 -3.42 10.45
CA MET A 327 -0.50 -2.98 10.01
C MET A 327 -1.56 -3.79 10.75
N ILE A 328 -2.54 -3.12 11.35
CA ILE A 328 -3.68 -3.75 12.02
C ILE A 328 -4.92 -3.52 11.16
N VAL A 329 -5.50 -4.59 10.64
CA VAL A 329 -6.70 -4.57 9.80
C VAL A 329 -7.91 -4.97 10.63
N ASP A 330 -8.68 -3.97 11.07
CA ASP A 330 -9.93 -4.19 11.81
C ASP A 330 -11.13 -4.30 10.85
N LEU A 331 -11.48 -5.54 10.51
CA LEU A 331 -12.61 -5.86 9.65
C LEU A 331 -13.95 -5.48 10.30
N SER A 332 -14.02 -5.32 11.63
CA SER A 332 -15.27 -5.03 12.34
C SER A 332 -15.87 -3.66 11.97
N ARG A 333 -15.01 -2.70 11.60
CA ARG A 333 -15.34 -1.29 11.37
C ARG A 333 -15.72 -0.95 9.92
N SER A 334 -15.54 -1.89 8.98
CA SER A 334 -15.80 -1.63 7.56
C SER A 334 -16.77 -2.66 6.98
N LEU A 335 -18.03 -2.24 6.79
CA LEU A 335 -19.10 -3.08 6.23
C LEU A 335 -18.75 -3.59 4.81
N SER A 336 -18.05 -2.79 4.00
CA SER A 336 -17.60 -3.17 2.65
C SER A 336 -16.45 -4.18 2.68
N LEU A 337 -15.54 -4.07 3.64
CA LEU A 337 -14.42 -5.00 3.82
C LEU A 337 -14.90 -6.36 4.35
N LYS A 338 -15.91 -6.40 5.22
CA LYS A 338 -16.57 -7.66 5.66
C LYS A 338 -17.20 -8.43 4.49
N ALA A 339 -17.89 -7.71 3.61
CA ALA A 339 -18.55 -8.32 2.45
C ALA A 339 -17.52 -8.90 1.47
N TYR A 340 -16.46 -8.15 1.15
CA TYR A 340 -15.39 -8.63 0.27
C TYR A 340 -14.59 -9.78 0.88
N VAL A 341 -14.19 -9.68 2.15
CA VAL A 341 -13.47 -10.76 2.81
C VAL A 341 -14.36 -11.99 2.83
N ARG A 342 -15.66 -11.91 3.11
CA ARG A 342 -16.58 -13.05 2.91
C ARG A 342 -16.60 -13.57 1.47
N SER A 343 -16.67 -12.72 0.45
CA SER A 343 -16.69 -13.15 -0.95
C SER A 343 -15.37 -13.79 -1.40
N VAL A 344 -14.23 -13.19 -1.08
CA VAL A 344 -12.90 -13.76 -1.35
C VAL A 344 -12.70 -15.03 -0.55
N LEU A 345 -13.12 -15.09 0.70
CA LEU A 345 -13.02 -16.31 1.51
C LEU A 345 -13.98 -17.40 1.04
N HIS A 346 -15.11 -17.04 0.42
CA HIS A 346 -16.01 -18.00 -0.21
C HIS A 346 -15.38 -18.59 -1.48
N VAL A 347 -14.85 -17.73 -2.35
CA VAL A 347 -14.17 -18.12 -3.60
C VAL A 347 -12.85 -18.86 -3.32
N VAL A 348 -12.03 -18.35 -2.41
CA VAL A 348 -10.80 -19.01 -1.92
C VAL A 348 -11.16 -20.25 -1.13
N GLY A 349 -12.23 -20.27 -0.34
CA GLY A 349 -12.73 -21.48 0.33
C GLY A 349 -13.16 -22.58 -0.65
N MET A 350 -13.60 -22.20 -1.86
CA MET A 350 -13.87 -23.12 -2.97
C MET A 350 -12.59 -23.53 -3.71
N ALA A 351 -11.67 -22.60 -3.98
CA ALA A 351 -10.41 -22.84 -4.67
C ALA A 351 -9.30 -23.46 -3.80
N THR A 352 -9.42 -23.45 -2.47
CA THR A 352 -8.45 -24.06 -1.54
C THR A 352 -8.61 -25.57 -1.42
N ARG A 353 -9.65 -26.18 -2.02
CA ARG A 353 -9.75 -27.63 -2.11
C ARG A 353 -8.73 -28.21 -3.09
N ASP A 354 -8.38 -27.48 -4.14
CA ASP A 354 -7.36 -27.87 -5.12
C ASP A 354 -6.57 -26.63 -5.55
N MET A 355 -5.31 -26.50 -5.11
CA MET A 355 -4.42 -25.44 -5.60
C MET A 355 -4.37 -25.48 -7.12
N ILE A 356 -4.71 -24.36 -7.78
CA ILE A 356 -4.51 -24.20 -9.21
C ILE A 356 -3.00 -24.21 -9.45
N VAL A 357 -2.47 -25.34 -9.92
CA VAL A 357 -1.09 -25.47 -10.37
C VAL A 357 -1.00 -24.78 -11.73
N PRO A 358 -0.16 -23.75 -11.91
CA PRO A 358 0.01 -23.15 -13.22
C PRO A 358 0.51 -24.21 -14.21
N PRO A 359 0.03 -24.21 -15.47
CA PRO A 359 0.43 -25.19 -16.46
C PRO A 359 1.96 -25.21 -16.59
N ARG A 360 2.55 -26.42 -16.65
CA ARG A 360 3.99 -26.57 -16.89
C ARG A 360 4.33 -25.89 -18.21
N TYR A 361 5.32 -25.01 -18.19
CA TYR A 361 5.91 -24.49 -19.43
C TYR A 361 6.50 -25.67 -20.22
N SER A 362 5.86 -26.06 -21.30
CA SER A 362 6.54 -26.76 -22.40
C SER A 362 7.29 -25.68 -23.17
N GLY A 363 8.57 -25.47 -22.84
CA GLY A 363 9.43 -24.56 -23.61
C GLY A 363 9.42 -24.98 -25.09
N SER A 364 9.15 -24.00 -25.96
CA SER A 364 9.41 -24.06 -27.40
C SER A 364 10.88 -23.80 -27.69
#